data_AF-A0A835C3U8-F1
#
_entry.id   AF-A0A835C3U8-F1
#
_cell.length_a   1.000
_cell.length_b   1.000
_cell.length_c   1.000
_cell.angle_alpha   90.00
_cell.angle_beta   90.00
_cell.angle_gamma   90.00
#
_symmetry.space_group_name_H-M   'P 1'
#
loop_
_entity.id
_entity.type
_entity.pdbx_description
1 polymer ?
#
loop_
_entity_poly.entity_id
_entity_poly.type
_entity_poly.pdbx_seq_one_letter_code
_entity_poly.pdbx_strand_id
1 'polypeptide(L)'
;MQLHPVKSSFRPFAKDLIHFQAALPRRKMGRRSRRKTRNPANKLTDDLIVEILSRLPVKSLCRFKSVSSRWNGLISDPVHRRRLPQTLAGLFYDTWNQARFPEEARHFTSLWERRRPFPGPPLFCPSFSFIPDYEDVDISLTDSCNGLLLCRRPKNTSSDEFCYVVCNPATESWVVLPDSSAGGKVRNVRLAFDPVDSPHFYVFEFEFGGRGVDIYSSQTGEWSYKKSEWYQYRGISGEESSVFFNGLLHIVTVQFQCMLAAVDVVGETWLTVSLPEYVGEMNSRDPGFVGQYHGQLCYITQGDCETHMSIWVLENYAFEHWTLKHRVSVQRLTEKIIPPPSSYRLVTIHPHCNWILYSAGWDQTLMAYNVDRGEVHVIRNLGSDCLMPYFPYVPLYSGSLTDGH
;
A
#
# COMPACT_ATOMS: atom_id res chain seq x y z
N MET A 1 -52.85 8.67 36.64
CA MET A 1 -53.00 10.12 36.44
C MET A 1 -54.28 10.32 35.64
N GLN A 2 -55.37 10.68 36.32
CA GLN A 2 -56.73 10.71 35.75
C GLN A 2 -56.90 11.89 34.79
N LEU A 3 -57.47 11.61 33.62
CA LEU A 3 -57.91 12.57 32.60
C LEU A 3 -59.45 12.67 32.66
N HIS A 4 -59.98 13.88 32.62
CA HIS A 4 -61.40 14.15 32.39
C HIS A 4 -61.72 14.25 30.87
N PRO A 5 -62.91 13.79 30.41
CA PRO A 5 -63.29 13.79 29.00
C PRO A 5 -64.23 14.95 28.62
N VAL A 6 -64.21 15.37 27.35
CA VAL A 6 -65.31 16.15 26.72
C VAL A 6 -65.70 15.52 25.39
N LYS A 7 -67.01 15.52 25.17
CA LYS A 7 -67.81 14.67 24.26
C LYS A 7 -67.78 15.08 22.77
N SER A 8 -68.09 14.04 22.00
CA SER A 8 -68.55 13.91 20.60
C SER A 8 -69.45 14.99 20.00
N SER A 9 -69.40 15.11 18.67
CA SER A 9 -70.58 14.81 17.82
C SER A 9 -70.15 14.39 16.40
N PHE A 10 -70.99 13.59 15.76
CA PHE A 10 -70.68 12.68 14.65
C PHE A 10 -71.70 12.92 13.51
N ARG A 11 -71.20 12.92 12.26
CA ARG A 11 -71.80 12.35 11.01
C ARG A 11 -73.05 13.01 10.37
N PRO A 12 -73.46 12.58 9.14
CA PRO A 12 -72.74 12.38 7.87
C PRO A 12 -73.59 12.85 6.64
N PHE A 13 -73.13 12.68 5.39
CA PHE A 13 -73.85 12.02 4.27
C PHE A 13 -73.22 12.30 2.90
N ALA A 14 -73.22 11.26 2.06
CA ALA A 14 -72.78 11.25 0.66
C ALA A 14 -73.96 11.48 -0.30
N LYS A 15 -73.70 12.00 -1.51
CA LYS A 15 -74.00 11.40 -2.85
C LYS A 15 -74.21 12.42 -4.00
N ASP A 16 -73.88 11.92 -5.19
CA ASP A 16 -74.42 12.22 -6.55
C ASP A 16 -73.77 13.24 -7.52
N LEU A 17 -72.95 12.67 -8.42
CA LEU A 17 -73.07 12.57 -9.90
C LEU A 17 -73.64 13.70 -10.80
N ILE A 18 -72.89 13.95 -11.90
CA ILE A 18 -73.28 14.21 -13.31
C ILE A 18 -73.17 15.64 -13.92
N HIS A 19 -72.27 15.70 -14.93
CA HIS A 19 -72.18 16.49 -16.17
C HIS A 19 -72.49 18.00 -16.21
N PHE A 20 -71.48 18.78 -16.65
CA PHE A 20 -71.62 19.61 -17.86
C PHE A 20 -70.25 19.79 -18.55
N GLN A 21 -70.15 19.33 -19.80
CA GLN A 21 -69.04 19.61 -20.70
C GLN A 21 -69.23 21.00 -21.31
N ALA A 22 -68.19 21.84 -21.28
CA ALA A 22 -68.03 22.95 -22.21
C ALA A 22 -66.58 22.95 -22.71
N ALA A 23 -66.44 22.76 -24.03
CA ALA A 23 -65.20 22.60 -24.75
C ALA A 23 -64.44 23.93 -24.87
N LEU A 24 -63.12 23.90 -24.63
CA LEU A 24 -62.18 24.94 -25.05
C LEU A 24 -61.10 24.32 -25.96
N PRO A 25 -60.60 25.06 -26.97
CA PRO A 25 -59.92 24.46 -28.12
C PRO A 25 -58.53 23.92 -27.81
N ARG A 26 -58.24 22.75 -28.39
CA ARG A 26 -56.94 22.06 -28.37
C ARG A 26 -55.80 22.95 -28.86
N ARG A 27 -54.94 23.43 -27.95
CA ARG A 27 -53.57 23.82 -28.28
C ARG A 27 -52.79 22.54 -28.63
N LYS A 28 -52.46 22.36 -29.91
CA LYS A 28 -51.47 21.36 -30.35
C LYS A 28 -50.11 21.71 -29.73
N MET A 29 -49.82 21.18 -28.54
CA MET A 29 -48.42 21.03 -28.11
C MET A 29 -47.79 19.99 -29.03
N GLY A 30 -46.98 20.46 -29.97
CA GLY A 30 -46.07 19.60 -30.70
C GLY A 30 -45.30 18.77 -29.69
N ARG A 31 -45.32 17.44 -29.84
CA ARG A 31 -44.37 16.55 -29.19
C ARG A 31 -42.97 17.05 -29.55
N ARG A 32 -42.34 17.85 -28.69
CA ARG A 32 -40.89 17.95 -28.66
C ARG A 32 -40.41 16.57 -28.29
N SER A 33 -40.08 15.78 -29.32
CA SER A 33 -39.24 14.62 -29.17
C SER A 33 -38.07 15.06 -28.31
N ARG A 34 -37.98 14.52 -27.07
CA ARG A 34 -36.74 14.53 -26.31
C ARG A 34 -35.76 13.79 -27.21
N ARG A 35 -35.05 14.54 -28.05
CA ARG A 35 -33.87 14.04 -28.76
C ARG A 35 -32.98 13.59 -27.62
N LYS A 36 -32.94 12.27 -27.35
CA LYS A 36 -31.91 11.67 -26.50
C LYS A 36 -30.62 12.16 -27.13
N THR A 37 -30.00 13.17 -26.53
CA THR A 37 -28.62 13.51 -26.80
C THR A 37 -27.87 12.23 -26.48
N ARG A 38 -27.60 11.43 -27.51
CA ARG A 38 -26.78 10.24 -27.41
C ARG A 38 -25.45 10.75 -26.89
N ASN A 39 -25.16 10.50 -25.62
CA ASN A 39 -23.87 10.83 -25.04
C ASN A 39 -22.82 10.18 -25.97
N PRO A 40 -21.91 10.93 -26.60
CA PRO A 40 -20.92 10.36 -27.51
C PRO A 40 -20.06 9.29 -26.83
N ALA A 41 -19.93 9.32 -25.50
CA ALA A 41 -19.32 8.25 -24.71
C ALA A 41 -20.03 6.88 -24.83
N ASN A 42 -21.32 6.84 -25.23
CA ASN A 42 -22.05 5.60 -25.50
C ASN A 42 -21.66 4.95 -26.84
N LYS A 43 -20.83 5.61 -27.67
CA LYS A 43 -20.34 5.06 -28.95
C LYS A 43 -19.01 4.32 -28.81
N LEU A 44 -18.23 4.62 -27.77
CA LEU A 44 -16.98 3.90 -27.49
C LEU A 44 -17.33 2.49 -27.01
N THR A 45 -16.62 1.47 -27.48
CA THR A 45 -16.70 0.10 -26.95
C THR A 45 -16.06 0.05 -25.57
N ASP A 46 -16.37 -0.98 -24.77
CA ASP A 46 -15.76 -1.16 -23.46
C ASP A 46 -14.23 -1.30 -23.59
N ASP A 47 -13.73 -2.01 -24.61
CA ASP A 47 -12.30 -2.15 -24.88
C ASP A 47 -11.58 -0.82 -25.13
N LEU A 48 -12.19 0.07 -25.94
CA LEU A 48 -11.61 1.39 -26.21
C LEU A 48 -11.62 2.27 -24.96
N ILE A 49 -12.65 2.16 -24.12
CA ILE A 49 -12.69 2.88 -22.84
C ILE A 49 -11.58 2.36 -21.93
N VAL A 50 -11.41 1.03 -21.82
CA VAL A 50 -10.34 0.42 -21.03
C VAL A 50 -8.97 0.81 -21.56
N GLU A 51 -8.79 0.90 -22.88
CA GLU A 51 -7.55 1.38 -23.48
C GLU A 51 -7.28 2.86 -23.14
N ILE A 52 -8.28 3.73 -23.22
CA ILE A 52 -8.14 5.13 -22.79
C ILE A 52 -7.78 5.18 -21.30
N LEU A 53 -8.51 4.44 -20.46
CA LEU A 53 -8.30 4.38 -19.02
C LEU A 53 -6.88 3.86 -18.69
N SER A 54 -6.37 2.88 -19.44
CA SER A 54 -5.03 2.31 -19.21
C SER A 54 -3.91 3.33 -19.34
N ARG A 55 -4.13 4.42 -20.07
CA ARG A 55 -3.14 5.48 -20.31
C ARG A 55 -3.22 6.62 -19.30
N LEU A 56 -4.15 6.57 -18.35
CA LEU A 56 -4.40 7.65 -17.41
C LEU A 56 -3.70 7.42 -16.08
N PRO A 57 -3.21 8.48 -15.41
CA PRO A 57 -2.73 8.36 -14.04
C PRO A 57 -3.79 7.75 -13.11
N VAL A 58 -3.35 6.95 -12.14
CA VAL A 58 -4.21 6.32 -11.13
C VAL A 58 -5.17 7.33 -10.46
N LYS A 59 -4.67 8.54 -10.14
CA LYS A 59 -5.51 9.61 -9.57
C LYS A 59 -6.71 9.95 -10.46
N SER A 60 -6.52 10.01 -11.77
CA SER A 60 -7.58 10.27 -12.74
C SER A 60 -8.56 9.10 -12.83
N LEU A 61 -8.06 7.85 -12.83
CA LEU A 61 -8.89 6.66 -12.78
C LEU A 61 -9.82 6.65 -11.55
N CYS A 62 -9.28 6.98 -10.38
CA CYS A 62 -10.08 7.07 -9.15
C CYS A 62 -11.21 8.10 -9.26
N ARG A 63 -10.98 9.26 -9.90
CA ARG A 63 -12.02 10.27 -10.15
C ARG A 63 -13.05 9.79 -11.17
N PHE A 64 -12.63 9.03 -12.18
CA PHE A 64 -13.49 8.54 -13.25
C PHE A 64 -14.49 7.46 -12.82
N LYS A 65 -14.25 6.80 -11.69
CA LYS A 65 -15.28 5.96 -11.01
C LYS A 65 -16.56 6.73 -10.71
N SER A 66 -16.49 8.06 -10.53
CA SER A 66 -17.66 8.90 -10.23
C SER A 66 -18.35 9.47 -11.48
N VAL A 67 -17.79 9.28 -12.68
CA VAL A 67 -18.29 9.88 -13.93
C VAL A 67 -19.52 9.14 -14.46
N SER A 68 -19.52 7.80 -14.40
CA SER A 68 -20.70 6.99 -14.77
C SER A 68 -20.62 5.58 -14.18
N SER A 69 -21.78 4.93 -14.06
CA SER A 69 -21.86 3.52 -13.65
C SER A 69 -21.10 2.58 -14.60
N ARG A 70 -21.09 2.88 -15.90
CA ARG A 70 -20.33 2.11 -16.92
C ARG A 70 -18.83 2.18 -16.66
N TRP A 71 -18.30 3.39 -16.47
CA TRP A 71 -16.87 3.57 -16.20
C TRP A 71 -16.47 2.95 -14.86
N ASN A 72 -17.30 3.13 -13.83
CA ASN A 72 -17.09 2.46 -12.56
C ASN A 72 -17.08 0.93 -12.68
N GLY A 73 -17.99 0.37 -13.49
CA GLY A 73 -18.05 -1.06 -13.79
C GLY A 73 -16.77 -1.55 -14.46
N LEU A 74 -16.31 -0.86 -15.51
CA LEU A 74 -15.08 -1.22 -16.22
C LEU A 74 -13.83 -1.11 -15.33
N ILE A 75 -13.71 -0.07 -14.51
CA ILE A 75 -12.56 0.12 -13.61
C ILE A 75 -12.56 -0.92 -12.49
N SER A 76 -13.74 -1.39 -12.06
CA SER A 76 -13.89 -2.37 -10.99
C SER A 76 -13.85 -3.82 -11.48
N ASP A 77 -13.93 -4.03 -12.80
CA ASP A 77 -13.91 -5.35 -13.41
C ASP A 77 -12.51 -5.99 -13.27
N PRO A 78 -12.39 -7.22 -12.76
CA PRO A 78 -11.09 -7.87 -12.54
C PRO A 78 -10.24 -8.02 -13.81
N VAL A 79 -10.86 -8.30 -14.95
CA VAL A 79 -10.14 -8.52 -16.22
C VAL A 79 -9.59 -7.20 -16.74
N HIS A 80 -10.42 -6.16 -16.74
CA HIS A 80 -9.98 -4.82 -17.16
C HIS A 80 -8.94 -4.24 -16.21
N ARG A 81 -9.06 -4.50 -14.90
CA ARG A 81 -8.11 -4.02 -13.90
C ARG A 81 -6.68 -4.46 -14.22
N ARG A 82 -6.47 -5.64 -14.81
CA ARG A 82 -5.12 -6.07 -15.25
C ARG A 82 -4.49 -5.13 -16.28
N ARG A 83 -5.30 -4.41 -17.04
CA ARG A 83 -4.87 -3.46 -18.08
C ARG A 83 -4.78 -2.02 -17.57
N LEU A 84 -5.22 -1.73 -16.34
CA LEU A 84 -5.26 -0.38 -15.80
C LEU A 84 -4.05 -0.13 -14.89
N PRO A 85 -3.55 1.13 -14.81
CA PRO A 85 -2.64 1.56 -13.77
C PRO A 85 -3.14 1.16 -12.39
N GLN A 86 -2.34 0.34 -11.70
CA GLN A 86 -2.68 -0.17 -10.38
C GLN A 86 -2.23 0.80 -9.28
N THR A 87 -2.94 0.73 -8.17
CA THR A 87 -2.60 1.42 -6.93
C THR A 87 -2.46 0.38 -5.83
N LEU A 88 -1.98 0.80 -4.67
CA LEU A 88 -1.91 -0.02 -3.47
C LEU A 88 -3.21 -0.81 -3.28
N ALA A 89 -3.19 -2.13 -3.45
CA ALA A 89 -4.39 -2.96 -3.40
C ALA A 89 -4.68 -3.46 -1.99
N GLY A 90 -3.63 -3.77 -1.25
CA GLY A 90 -3.71 -4.38 0.06
C GLY A 90 -2.38 -4.48 0.77
N LEU A 91 -2.38 -5.23 1.85
CA LEU A 91 -1.24 -5.49 2.72
C LEU A 91 -1.10 -6.99 2.91
N PHE A 92 0.10 -7.51 2.72
CA PHE A 92 0.48 -8.82 3.25
C PHE A 92 1.03 -8.65 4.67
N TYR A 93 0.73 -9.62 5.53
CA TYR A 93 1.24 -9.67 6.90
C TYR A 93 1.10 -11.09 7.44
N ASP A 94 1.90 -11.41 8.42
CA ASP A 94 1.85 -12.70 9.11
C ASP A 94 1.18 -12.53 10.48
N THR A 95 0.67 -13.63 11.02
CA THR A 95 0.09 -13.70 12.37
C THR A 95 0.67 -14.92 13.05
N TRP A 96 0.87 -14.87 14.37
CA TRP A 96 1.30 -16.02 15.17
C TRP A 96 0.28 -16.32 16.26
N ASN A 97 -0.21 -17.55 16.31
CA ASN A 97 -1.09 -18.00 17.37
C ASN A 97 -0.93 -19.50 17.65
N GLN A 98 -0.41 -19.82 18.83
CA GLN A 98 -0.16 -21.20 19.29
C GLN A 98 -1.43 -22.06 19.40
N ALA A 99 -2.62 -21.45 19.42
CA ALA A 99 -3.90 -22.14 19.57
C ALA A 99 -4.55 -22.55 18.23
N ARG A 100 -3.91 -22.31 17.09
CA ARG A 100 -4.39 -22.70 15.75
C ARG A 100 -3.30 -23.44 14.98
N PHE A 101 -3.70 -24.11 13.90
CA PHE A 101 -2.79 -24.70 12.93
C PHE A 101 -3.07 -24.12 11.53
N PRO A 102 -2.05 -23.61 10.81
CA PRO A 102 -0.67 -23.43 11.27
C PRO A 102 -0.56 -22.32 12.34
N GLU A 103 0.45 -22.41 13.20
CA GLU A 103 0.68 -21.40 14.26
C GLU A 103 0.95 -20.04 13.63
N GLU A 104 1.87 -20.00 12.67
CA GLU A 104 2.09 -18.87 11.78
C GLU A 104 1.18 -18.95 10.56
N ALA A 105 0.53 -17.85 10.20
CA ALA A 105 -0.28 -17.78 8.99
C ALA A 105 -0.15 -16.42 8.31
N ARG A 106 0.04 -16.47 6.99
CA ARG A 106 0.06 -15.31 6.11
C ARG A 106 -1.34 -14.88 5.71
N HIS A 107 -1.55 -13.57 5.68
CA HIS A 107 -2.81 -12.95 5.30
C HIS A 107 -2.61 -11.90 4.22
N PHE A 108 -3.68 -11.66 3.46
CA PHE A 108 -3.79 -10.51 2.58
C PHE A 108 -5.09 -9.76 2.90
N THR A 109 -4.98 -8.49 3.28
CA THR A 109 -6.14 -7.62 3.48
C THR A 109 -6.23 -6.57 2.37
N SER A 110 -7.35 -6.58 1.65
CA SER A 110 -7.70 -5.56 0.65
C SER A 110 -8.08 -4.25 1.33
N LEU A 111 -7.49 -3.12 0.92
CA LEU A 111 -7.72 -1.80 1.53
C LEU A 111 -8.97 -1.09 0.98
N TRP A 112 -9.36 -1.40 -0.25
CA TRP A 112 -10.38 -0.65 -1.00
C TRP A 112 -11.60 -1.48 -1.39
N GLU A 113 -11.72 -2.69 -0.86
CA GLU A 113 -12.92 -3.47 -1.07
C GLU A 113 -14.05 -2.77 -0.31
N ARG A 114 -14.92 -2.12 -1.08
CA ARG A 114 -16.17 -1.57 -0.54
C ARG A 114 -16.84 -2.66 0.27
N ARG A 115 -17.45 -2.27 1.39
CA ARG A 115 -18.39 -3.06 2.20
C ARG A 115 -19.41 -3.74 1.29
N ARG A 116 -19.04 -4.88 0.72
CA ARG A 116 -19.99 -5.82 0.16
C ARG A 116 -20.62 -6.51 1.36
N PRO A 117 -21.93 -6.82 1.32
CA PRO A 117 -22.59 -7.56 2.40
C PRO A 117 -21.89 -8.89 2.71
N PHE A 118 -21.15 -9.42 1.74
CA PHE A 118 -20.32 -10.61 1.87
C PHE A 118 -18.89 -10.26 1.40
N PRO A 119 -17.85 -10.52 2.22
CA PRO A 119 -16.47 -10.46 1.76
C PRO A 119 -16.32 -11.38 0.56
N GLY A 120 -15.82 -10.85 -0.57
CA GLY A 120 -15.38 -11.71 -1.66
C GLY A 120 -14.14 -12.50 -1.23
N PRO A 121 -13.74 -13.53 -1.99
CA PRO A 121 -12.41 -14.11 -1.82
C PRO A 121 -11.35 -12.99 -1.95
N PRO A 122 -10.23 -13.08 -1.21
CA PRO A 122 -9.17 -12.08 -1.28
C PRO A 122 -8.68 -11.93 -2.73
N LEU A 123 -8.31 -10.71 -3.12
CA LEU A 123 -7.86 -10.42 -4.48
C LEU A 123 -6.64 -11.25 -4.89
N PHE A 124 -5.81 -11.64 -3.92
CA PHE A 124 -4.63 -12.46 -4.09
C PHE A 124 -4.62 -13.55 -3.02
N CYS A 125 -4.21 -14.76 -3.40
CA CYS A 125 -4.06 -15.85 -2.47
C CYS A 125 -2.78 -15.64 -1.63
N PRO A 126 -2.86 -15.60 -0.29
CA PRO A 126 -1.68 -15.42 0.55
C PRO A 126 -0.81 -16.69 0.68
N SER A 127 -1.25 -17.84 0.16
CA SER A 127 -0.54 -19.12 0.32
C SER A 127 0.73 -19.26 -0.53
N PHE A 128 0.92 -18.42 -1.55
CA PHE A 128 1.98 -18.56 -2.55
C PHE A 128 2.08 -19.97 -3.17
N SER A 129 0.93 -20.64 -3.33
CA SER A 129 0.86 -22.02 -3.85
C SER A 129 1.37 -22.21 -5.28
N PHE A 130 1.64 -21.11 -5.99
CA PHE A 130 2.28 -21.12 -7.31
C PHE A 130 3.79 -21.36 -7.22
N ILE A 131 4.43 -21.17 -6.06
CA ILE A 131 5.85 -21.47 -5.86
C ILE A 131 6.01 -22.98 -5.60
N PRO A 132 6.89 -23.69 -6.33
CA PRO A 132 7.16 -25.11 -6.09
C PRO A 132 7.62 -25.38 -4.65
N ASP A 133 7.20 -26.53 -4.12
CA ASP A 133 7.54 -27.00 -2.76
C ASP A 133 7.02 -26.11 -1.61
N TYR A 134 6.01 -25.27 -1.87
CA TYR A 134 5.44 -24.38 -0.83
C TYR A 134 4.78 -25.14 0.34
N GLU A 135 4.30 -26.36 0.12
CA GLU A 135 3.61 -27.16 1.16
C GLU A 135 4.60 -27.75 2.17
N ASP A 136 5.84 -27.95 1.75
CA ASP A 136 6.89 -28.61 2.54
C ASP A 136 7.82 -27.62 3.25
N VAL A 137 7.71 -26.32 2.94
CA VAL A 137 8.67 -25.30 3.37
C VAL A 137 7.98 -24.00 3.79
N ASP A 138 8.33 -23.50 4.97
CA ASP A 138 7.87 -22.20 5.46
C ASP A 138 8.56 -21.04 4.71
N ILE A 139 7.87 -20.52 3.69
CA ILE A 139 8.33 -19.37 2.90
C ILE A 139 8.02 -18.11 3.70
N SER A 140 9.02 -17.36 4.16
CA SER A 140 8.84 -16.10 4.90
C SER A 140 8.95 -14.87 4.00
N LEU A 141 8.08 -13.88 4.20
CA LEU A 141 8.09 -12.64 3.44
C LEU A 141 9.09 -11.64 4.06
N THR A 142 9.90 -10.98 3.24
CA THR A 142 11.00 -10.14 3.72
C THR A 142 10.94 -8.71 3.20
N ASP A 143 10.46 -8.49 1.98
CA ASP A 143 10.26 -7.14 1.44
C ASP A 143 9.20 -7.08 0.33
N SER A 144 8.75 -5.88 -0.02
CA SER A 144 7.82 -5.63 -1.12
C SER A 144 8.15 -4.33 -1.84
N CYS A 145 8.20 -4.35 -3.18
CA CYS A 145 8.54 -3.17 -3.97
C CYS A 145 7.80 -3.20 -5.32
N ASN A 146 6.97 -2.18 -5.58
CA ASN A 146 6.26 -1.95 -6.85
C ASN A 146 5.62 -3.20 -7.50
N GLY A 147 5.05 -4.09 -6.68
CA GLY A 147 4.32 -5.27 -7.12
C GLY A 147 5.10 -6.57 -7.19
N LEU A 148 6.38 -6.51 -6.83
CA LEU A 148 7.19 -7.67 -6.52
C LEU A 148 7.27 -7.87 -5.01
N LEU A 149 7.32 -9.13 -4.59
CA LEU A 149 7.56 -9.56 -3.22
C LEU A 149 8.88 -10.32 -3.15
N LEU A 150 9.64 -10.10 -2.10
CA LEU A 150 10.87 -10.81 -1.80
C LEU A 150 10.64 -11.75 -0.61
N CYS A 151 10.89 -13.03 -0.83
CA CYS A 151 10.70 -14.08 0.15
C CYS A 151 12.01 -14.84 0.43
N ARG A 152 12.07 -15.49 1.59
CA ARG A 152 13.08 -16.50 1.92
C ARG A 152 12.44 -17.86 1.93
N ARG A 153 13.12 -18.82 1.30
CA ARG A 153 12.74 -20.23 1.30
C ARG A 153 13.89 -21.05 1.90
N PRO A 154 13.71 -21.68 3.07
CA PRO A 154 14.65 -22.63 3.63
C PRO A 154 15.12 -23.69 2.62
N LYS A 155 16.38 -24.09 2.71
CA LYS A 155 16.95 -25.18 1.93
C LYS A 155 16.90 -26.48 2.73
N ASN A 156 16.71 -27.60 2.05
CA ASN A 156 16.69 -28.93 2.68
C ASN A 156 18.07 -29.38 3.22
N THR A 157 19.13 -28.61 2.98
CA THR A 157 20.52 -28.96 3.31
C THR A 157 20.91 -28.64 4.76
N SER A 158 20.31 -27.63 5.38
CA SER A 158 20.53 -27.28 6.80
C SER A 158 19.44 -26.33 7.34
N SER A 159 19.27 -26.23 8.66
CA SER A 159 18.23 -25.40 9.28
C SER A 159 18.41 -23.89 9.10
N ASP A 160 19.63 -23.44 8.77
CA ASP A 160 20.00 -22.03 8.73
C ASP A 160 20.24 -21.50 7.31
N GLU A 161 20.23 -22.37 6.30
CA GLU A 161 20.39 -21.97 4.91
C GLU A 161 19.03 -21.71 4.24
N PHE A 162 18.93 -20.61 3.51
CA PHE A 162 17.78 -20.30 2.68
C PHE A 162 18.23 -19.79 1.31
N CYS A 163 17.31 -19.82 0.35
CA CYS A 163 17.42 -19.10 -0.92
C CYS A 163 16.41 -17.96 -0.95
N TYR A 164 16.73 -16.93 -1.73
CA TYR A 164 15.80 -15.84 -1.99
C TYR A 164 14.90 -16.17 -3.17
N VAL A 165 13.63 -15.81 -3.05
CA VAL A 165 12.64 -15.95 -4.11
C VAL A 165 12.00 -14.59 -4.34
N VAL A 166 12.06 -14.07 -5.55
CA VAL A 166 11.28 -12.90 -5.95
C VAL A 166 10.04 -13.40 -6.66
N CYS A 167 8.86 -12.95 -6.22
CA CYS A 167 7.60 -13.38 -6.80
C CYS A 167 6.66 -12.23 -7.10
N ASN A 168 5.79 -12.45 -8.08
CA ASN A 168 4.68 -11.58 -8.43
C ASN A 168 3.37 -12.34 -8.25
N PRO A 169 2.67 -12.16 -7.12
CA PRO A 169 1.38 -12.79 -6.87
C PRO A 169 0.29 -12.47 -7.90
N ALA A 170 0.39 -11.35 -8.62
CA ALA A 170 -0.63 -10.94 -9.59
C ALA A 170 -0.55 -11.70 -10.92
N THR A 171 0.63 -12.21 -11.27
CA THR A 171 0.88 -13.03 -12.46
C THR A 171 1.20 -14.48 -12.12
N GLU A 172 1.27 -14.82 -10.82
CA GLU A 172 1.69 -16.14 -10.33
C GLU A 172 3.05 -16.56 -10.91
N SER A 173 3.96 -15.60 -11.10
CA SER A 173 5.32 -15.85 -11.57
C SER A 173 6.33 -15.66 -10.45
N TRP A 174 7.43 -16.39 -10.48
CA TRP A 174 8.49 -16.32 -9.48
C TRP A 174 9.85 -16.64 -10.10
N VAL A 175 10.91 -16.24 -9.41
CA VAL A 175 12.29 -16.56 -9.74
C VAL A 175 13.07 -16.84 -8.46
N VAL A 176 13.82 -17.94 -8.46
CA VAL A 176 14.73 -18.29 -7.36
C VAL A 176 16.09 -17.66 -7.68
N LEU A 177 16.63 -16.90 -6.74
CA LEU A 177 17.92 -16.25 -6.94
C LEU A 177 19.06 -17.26 -6.71
N PRO A 178 20.18 -17.13 -7.43
CA PRO A 178 21.39 -17.89 -7.12
C PRO A 178 21.92 -17.53 -5.72
N ASP A 179 22.83 -18.34 -5.21
CA ASP A 179 23.44 -18.08 -3.91
C ASP A 179 24.32 -16.84 -3.96
N SER A 180 24.13 -15.96 -2.98
CA SER A 180 25.01 -14.81 -2.75
C SER A 180 26.32 -15.24 -2.09
N SER A 181 27.28 -14.32 -2.01
CA SER A 181 28.56 -14.58 -1.34
C SER A 181 28.39 -14.92 0.15
N ALA A 182 27.29 -14.46 0.76
CA ALA A 182 26.93 -14.74 2.15
C ALA A 182 26.27 -16.11 2.38
N GLY A 183 25.98 -16.86 1.31
CA GLY A 183 25.42 -18.22 1.40
C GLY A 183 24.07 -18.28 2.11
N GLY A 184 23.24 -17.24 2.01
CA GLY A 184 21.92 -17.21 2.62
C GLY A 184 21.95 -17.19 4.15
N LYS A 185 22.93 -16.50 4.77
CA LYS A 185 23.02 -16.32 6.24
C LYS A 185 22.68 -14.90 6.71
N VAL A 186 22.57 -13.95 5.77
CA VAL A 186 22.40 -12.53 6.08
C VAL A 186 20.92 -12.16 6.17
N ARG A 187 20.57 -11.37 7.21
CA ARG A 187 19.17 -11.06 7.53
C ARG A 187 18.64 -9.76 6.92
N ASN A 188 19.50 -8.85 6.46
CA ASN A 188 19.07 -7.55 5.94
C ASN A 188 19.10 -7.57 4.42
N VAL A 189 17.92 -7.66 3.83
CA VAL A 189 17.76 -7.68 2.38
C VAL A 189 16.68 -6.70 1.95
N ARG A 190 16.89 -6.01 0.83
CA ARG A 190 15.94 -5.04 0.26
C ARG A 190 15.69 -5.29 -1.20
N LEU A 191 14.45 -5.11 -1.63
CA LEU A 191 14.02 -5.23 -3.02
C LEU A 191 13.92 -3.85 -3.66
N ALA A 192 14.55 -3.69 -4.82
CA ALA A 192 14.52 -2.47 -5.59
C ALA A 192 13.95 -2.76 -6.98
N PHE A 193 12.83 -2.14 -7.31
CA PHE A 193 12.18 -2.29 -8.60
C PHE A 193 11.37 -1.05 -8.92
N ASP A 194 11.57 -0.47 -10.09
CA ASP A 194 10.69 0.56 -10.63
C ASP A 194 10.31 0.19 -12.08
N PRO A 195 9.08 -0.31 -12.30
CA PRO A 195 8.63 -0.72 -13.63
C PRO A 195 8.51 0.44 -14.62
N VAL A 196 8.53 1.70 -14.15
CA VAL A 196 8.53 2.89 -15.02
C VAL A 196 9.91 3.10 -15.64
N ASP A 197 10.97 2.87 -14.85
CA ASP A 197 12.35 3.13 -15.26
C ASP A 197 13.02 1.91 -15.93
N SER A 198 12.78 0.71 -15.42
CA SER A 198 13.44 -0.52 -15.88
C SER A 198 12.54 -1.75 -15.70
N PRO A 199 12.55 -2.71 -16.65
CA PRO A 199 11.90 -4.01 -16.43
C PRO A 199 12.67 -4.90 -15.42
N HIS A 200 13.90 -4.51 -15.06
CA HIS A 200 14.77 -5.28 -14.19
C HIS A 200 14.61 -4.85 -12.73
N PHE A 201 14.49 -5.83 -11.85
CA PHE A 201 14.59 -5.66 -10.40
C PHE A 201 16.01 -5.99 -9.91
N TYR A 202 16.30 -5.50 -8.71
CA TYR A 202 17.56 -5.67 -8.00
C TYR A 202 17.29 -6.09 -6.54
N VAL A 203 18.19 -6.88 -5.97
CA VAL A 203 18.10 -7.29 -4.56
C VAL A 203 19.41 -6.93 -3.87
N PHE A 204 19.32 -6.17 -2.78
CA PHE A 204 20.45 -5.70 -1.99
C PHE A 204 20.54 -6.51 -0.71
N GLU A 205 21.60 -7.28 -0.53
CA GLU A 205 21.88 -8.04 0.69
C GLU A 205 23.02 -7.36 1.47
N PHE A 206 22.69 -6.77 2.61
CA PHE A 206 23.62 -5.97 3.41
C PHE A 206 24.35 -6.81 4.45
N GLU A 207 25.68 -6.80 4.38
CA GLU A 207 26.53 -7.52 5.33
C GLU A 207 26.32 -7.02 6.77
N PHE A 208 26.38 -7.93 7.73
CA PHE A 208 26.28 -7.59 9.15
C PHE A 208 27.31 -6.52 9.55
N GLY A 209 26.83 -5.44 10.18
CA GLY A 209 27.67 -4.31 10.56
C GLY A 209 28.02 -3.37 9.42
N GLY A 210 27.30 -3.44 8.28
CA GLY A 210 27.33 -2.42 7.22
C GLY A 210 28.64 -2.34 6.43
N ARG A 211 29.42 -3.43 6.40
CA ARG A 211 30.75 -3.46 5.74
C ARG A 211 30.70 -3.52 4.22
N GLY A 212 29.59 -4.01 3.67
CA GLY A 212 29.40 -4.18 2.24
C GLY A 212 27.97 -4.58 1.92
N VAL A 213 27.70 -4.66 0.62
CA VAL A 213 26.44 -5.10 0.06
C VAL A 213 26.70 -6.02 -1.13
N ASP A 214 25.99 -7.13 -1.18
CA ASP A 214 25.85 -7.93 -2.39
C ASP A 214 24.60 -7.46 -3.14
N ILE A 215 24.76 -7.12 -4.42
CA ILE A 215 23.66 -6.63 -5.26
C ILE A 215 23.41 -7.64 -6.36
N TYR A 216 22.21 -8.22 -6.38
CA TYR A 216 21.72 -9.03 -7.49
C TYR A 216 21.07 -8.15 -8.54
N SER A 217 21.35 -8.44 -9.81
CA SER A 217 20.66 -7.83 -10.95
C SER A 217 19.91 -8.90 -11.74
N SER A 218 18.60 -8.73 -11.91
CA SER A 218 17.80 -9.60 -12.79
C SER A 218 18.17 -9.45 -14.28
N GLN A 219 18.91 -8.41 -14.66
CA GLN A 219 19.39 -8.23 -16.02
C GLN A 219 20.56 -9.19 -16.34
N THR A 220 21.47 -9.38 -15.38
CA THR A 220 22.66 -10.23 -15.57
C THR A 220 22.46 -11.63 -14.98
N GLY A 221 21.53 -11.79 -14.04
CA GLY A 221 21.34 -13.02 -13.28
C GLY A 221 22.43 -13.27 -12.23
N GLU A 222 23.25 -12.27 -11.92
CA GLU A 222 24.44 -12.41 -11.09
C GLU A 222 24.43 -11.48 -9.87
N TRP A 223 25.14 -11.90 -8.82
CA TRP A 223 25.46 -11.07 -7.65
C TRP A 223 26.78 -10.36 -7.84
N SER A 224 26.85 -9.08 -7.44
CA SER A 224 28.09 -8.32 -7.37
C SER A 224 28.30 -7.75 -5.96
N TYR A 225 29.41 -8.14 -5.33
CA TYR A 225 29.81 -7.60 -4.03
C TYR A 225 30.43 -6.22 -4.17
N LYS A 226 30.02 -5.30 -3.29
CA LYS A 226 30.56 -3.95 -3.19
C LYS A 226 30.84 -3.62 -1.73
N LYS A 227 32.07 -3.19 -1.46
CA LYS A 227 32.45 -2.71 -0.13
C LYS A 227 31.72 -1.39 0.14
N SER A 228 31.15 -1.27 1.34
CA SER A 228 30.42 -0.08 1.74
C SER A 228 31.36 1.10 1.90
N GLU A 229 30.98 2.23 1.31
CA GLU A 229 31.65 3.53 1.51
C GLU A 229 31.01 4.35 2.64
N TRP A 230 29.96 3.81 3.26
CA TRP A 230 29.37 4.41 4.45
C TRP A 230 30.32 4.21 5.66
N TYR A 231 31.08 5.25 6.00
CA TYR A 231 31.99 5.24 7.15
C TYR A 231 31.26 5.19 8.50
N GLN A 232 31.62 4.24 9.38
CA GLN A 232 31.16 4.08 10.78
C GLN A 232 29.79 3.42 11.01
N TYR A 233 29.09 3.02 9.93
CA TYR A 233 27.91 2.15 9.69
C TYR A 233 27.62 0.90 10.56
N ARG A 234 27.55 0.94 11.90
CA ARG A 234 27.10 -0.22 12.70
C ARG A 234 25.57 -0.47 12.65
N GLY A 235 25.08 -0.93 11.50
CA GLY A 235 23.81 -1.65 11.42
C GLY A 235 22.74 -0.97 10.57
N ILE A 236 22.29 -1.72 9.57
CA ILE A 236 20.93 -1.64 9.03
C ILE A 236 20.15 -2.65 9.87
N SER A 237 19.05 -2.26 10.49
CA SER A 237 18.17 -3.22 11.17
C SER A 237 17.13 -3.75 10.17
N GLY A 238 16.70 -4.99 10.36
CA GLY A 238 15.82 -5.67 9.41
C GLY A 238 14.41 -5.10 9.32
N GLU A 239 13.98 -4.29 10.29
CA GLU A 239 12.62 -3.76 10.39
C GLU A 239 12.46 -2.37 9.76
N GLU A 240 13.54 -1.72 9.32
CA GLU A 240 13.51 -0.37 8.76
C GLU A 240 12.70 -0.29 7.46
N SER A 241 12.05 0.85 7.22
CA SER A 241 11.52 1.17 5.90
C SER A 241 12.64 1.38 4.88
N SER A 242 12.41 1.01 3.63
CA SER A 242 13.27 1.37 2.50
C SER A 242 12.44 1.90 1.34
N VAL A 243 13.06 2.68 0.46
CA VAL A 243 12.40 3.15 -0.76
C VAL A 243 13.39 3.20 -1.91
N PHE A 244 13.01 2.58 -3.03
CA PHE A 244 13.72 2.73 -4.29
C PHE A 244 13.19 3.95 -5.03
N PHE A 245 14.06 4.91 -5.34
CA PHE A 245 13.69 6.18 -5.95
C PHE A 245 14.86 6.74 -6.77
N ASN A 246 14.60 7.14 -8.03
CA ASN A 246 15.60 7.69 -8.95
C ASN A 246 16.87 6.81 -9.08
N GLY A 247 16.70 5.49 -9.19
CA GLY A 247 17.82 4.55 -9.33
C GLY A 247 18.63 4.29 -8.06
N LEU A 248 18.25 4.87 -6.93
CA LEU A 248 18.92 4.74 -5.65
C LEU A 248 17.99 4.05 -4.64
N LEU A 249 18.52 3.04 -3.93
CA LEU A 249 17.87 2.46 -2.76
C LEU A 249 18.17 3.34 -1.55
N HIS A 250 17.13 3.89 -0.94
CA HIS A 250 17.23 4.71 0.26
C HIS A 250 16.79 3.94 1.50
N ILE A 251 17.57 4.05 2.56
CA ILE A 251 17.33 3.41 3.85
C ILE A 251 17.67 4.40 4.97
N VAL A 252 17.04 4.24 6.13
CA VAL A 252 17.43 4.98 7.32
C VAL A 252 18.36 4.13 8.17
N THR A 253 19.57 4.62 8.45
CA THR A 253 20.55 3.89 9.25
C THR A 253 20.32 4.13 10.75
N VAL A 254 20.46 3.09 11.57
CA VAL A 254 20.35 3.20 13.04
C VAL A 254 21.74 3.32 13.67
N GLN A 255 22.06 4.50 14.20
CA GLN A 255 23.28 4.79 14.97
C GLN A 255 23.00 5.73 16.15
N PHE A 256 24.06 6.28 16.77
CA PHE A 256 23.97 7.45 17.65
C PHE A 256 23.24 8.64 17.00
N GLN A 257 23.36 8.79 15.68
CA GLN A 257 22.61 9.76 14.87
C GLN A 257 22.03 9.04 13.65
N CYS A 258 20.70 9.03 13.52
CA CYS A 258 20.03 8.44 12.36
C CYS A 258 20.26 9.32 11.13
N MET A 259 20.55 8.67 9.99
CA MET A 259 20.79 9.35 8.71
C MET A 259 20.07 8.62 7.58
N LEU A 260 19.75 9.35 6.54
CA LEU A 260 19.24 8.78 5.31
C LEU A 260 20.45 8.37 4.45
N ALA A 261 20.63 7.08 4.25
CA ALA A 261 21.66 6.54 3.36
C ALA A 261 21.04 6.11 2.02
N ALA A 262 21.81 6.26 0.95
CA ALA A 262 21.40 5.82 -0.39
C ALA A 262 22.55 5.13 -1.12
N VAL A 263 22.22 4.12 -1.91
CA VAL A 263 23.16 3.38 -2.76
C VAL A 263 22.52 3.07 -4.12
N ASP A 264 23.28 3.18 -5.21
CA ASP A 264 22.78 2.83 -6.54
C ASP A 264 22.79 1.31 -6.80
N VAL A 265 22.16 0.89 -7.90
CA VAL A 265 22.05 -0.53 -8.29
C VAL A 265 23.37 -1.17 -8.71
N VAL A 266 24.46 -0.41 -8.84
CA VAL A 266 25.80 -0.90 -9.20
C VAL A 266 26.75 -0.89 -7.99
N GLY A 267 26.34 -0.24 -6.91
CA GLY A 267 27.14 0.05 -5.72
C GLY A 267 28.34 0.95 -5.99
N GLU A 268 28.21 1.92 -6.91
CA GLU A 268 29.26 2.92 -7.22
C GLU A 268 28.95 4.28 -6.60
N THR A 269 27.68 4.63 -6.49
CA THR A 269 27.23 5.87 -5.84
C THR A 269 26.73 5.57 -4.44
N TRP A 270 27.35 6.20 -3.45
CA TRP A 270 26.99 6.09 -2.04
C TRP A 270 26.73 7.49 -1.48
N LEU A 271 25.52 7.74 -0.98
CA LEU A 271 25.12 9.03 -0.44
C LEU A 271 24.64 8.90 1.00
N THR A 272 24.83 9.97 1.76
CA THR A 272 24.29 10.11 3.12
C THR A 272 23.78 11.53 3.30
N VAL A 273 22.60 11.68 3.89
CA VAL A 273 21.94 12.95 4.15
C VAL A 273 21.52 12.98 5.61
N SER A 274 21.81 14.08 6.30
CA SER A 274 21.37 14.28 7.69
C SER A 274 19.84 14.34 7.74
N LEU A 275 19.22 13.65 8.69
CA LEU A 275 17.78 13.74 8.90
C LEU A 275 17.40 15.05 9.61
N PRO A 276 16.21 15.61 9.34
CA PRO A 276 15.72 16.80 10.04
C PRO A 276 15.54 16.52 11.54
N GLU A 277 15.85 17.51 12.38
CA GLU A 277 15.97 17.45 13.85
C GLU A 277 15.36 16.21 14.51
N TYR A 278 16.22 15.23 14.78
CA TYR A 278 15.91 14.13 15.68
C TYR A 278 15.94 14.65 17.13
N VAL A 279 14.78 15.04 17.66
CA VAL A 279 14.61 15.39 19.08
C VAL A 279 14.27 14.12 19.88
N GLY A 280 15.08 13.07 19.72
CA GLY A 280 14.99 11.86 20.51
C GLY A 280 16.10 11.84 21.57
N GLU A 281 15.77 11.49 22.81
CA GLU A 281 16.79 11.09 23.79
C GLU A 281 17.64 9.96 23.18
N MET A 282 18.91 9.85 23.60
CA MET A 282 19.92 8.89 23.11
C MET A 282 19.49 7.39 23.10
N ASN A 283 18.28 7.07 23.57
CA ASN A 283 17.71 5.72 23.68
C ASN A 283 16.42 5.50 22.86
N SER A 284 15.91 6.50 22.14
CA SER A 284 14.81 6.31 21.19
C SER A 284 15.35 5.49 20.01
N ARG A 285 14.78 4.29 19.79
CA ARG A 285 15.31 3.25 18.88
C ARG A 285 14.61 3.15 17.53
N ASP A 286 13.57 3.95 17.29
CA ASP A 286 12.81 3.85 16.04
C ASP A 286 13.41 4.83 15.01
N PRO A 287 14.01 4.35 13.91
CA PRO A 287 14.69 5.18 12.93
C PRO A 287 13.77 6.11 12.13
N GLY A 288 12.46 6.06 12.33
CA GLY A 288 11.51 6.76 11.48
C GLY A 288 11.24 5.99 10.18
N PHE A 289 10.42 6.60 9.34
CA PHE A 289 9.95 6.00 8.09
C PHE A 289 10.40 6.82 6.88
N VAL A 290 11.01 6.18 5.90
CA VAL A 290 11.31 6.77 4.59
C VAL A 290 10.31 6.26 3.55
N GLY A 291 9.85 7.16 2.68
CA GLY A 291 8.94 6.81 1.60
C GLY A 291 8.89 7.89 0.52
N GLN A 292 7.85 7.84 -0.30
CA GLN A 292 7.58 8.87 -1.31
C GLN A 292 6.31 9.65 -0.95
N TYR A 293 6.40 10.96 -0.97
CA TYR A 293 5.29 11.89 -0.82
C TYR A 293 5.27 12.83 -2.02
N HIS A 294 4.18 12.82 -2.81
CA HIS A 294 4.07 13.62 -4.05
C HIS A 294 5.19 13.38 -5.08
N GLY A 295 5.76 12.18 -5.12
CA GLY A 295 6.87 11.85 -6.04
C GLY A 295 8.21 12.44 -5.60
N GLN A 296 8.30 12.93 -4.36
CA GLN A 296 9.53 13.36 -3.73
C GLN A 296 9.83 12.45 -2.55
N LEU A 297 11.12 12.31 -2.22
CA LEU A 297 11.52 11.56 -1.04
C LEU A 297 11.02 12.28 0.22
N CYS A 298 10.46 11.52 1.15
CA CYS A 298 10.04 12.03 2.44
C CYS A 298 10.54 11.16 3.60
N TYR A 299 10.69 11.81 4.74
CA TYR A 299 10.97 11.22 6.03
C TYR A 299 9.81 11.53 6.97
N ILE A 300 9.30 10.51 7.65
CA ILE A 300 8.25 10.63 8.66
C ILE A 300 8.82 10.19 10.00
N THR A 301 8.67 11.05 10.99
CA THR A 301 9.13 10.79 12.34
C THR A 301 8.30 9.67 12.97
N GLN A 302 8.95 8.74 13.67
CA GLN A 302 8.31 7.61 14.34
C GLN A 302 9.04 7.38 15.66
N GLY A 303 8.32 7.31 16.78
CA GLY A 303 8.94 7.02 18.06
C GLY A 303 7.94 7.03 19.21
N ASP A 304 8.16 6.19 20.21
CA ASP A 304 7.28 6.07 21.38
C ASP A 304 7.27 7.33 22.25
N CYS A 305 8.31 8.17 22.15
CA CYS A 305 8.38 9.47 22.81
C CYS A 305 7.86 10.63 21.94
N GLU A 306 7.52 10.37 20.68
CA GLU A 306 7.03 11.41 19.79
C GLU A 306 5.57 11.74 20.06
N THR A 307 5.30 13.01 20.35
CA THR A 307 3.93 13.50 20.52
C THR A 307 3.23 13.80 19.20
N HIS A 308 3.99 13.86 18.10
CA HIS A 308 3.52 14.24 16.78
C HIS A 308 4.18 13.41 15.68
N MET A 309 3.40 13.00 14.69
CA MET A 309 3.90 12.58 13.38
C MET A 309 4.25 13.83 12.57
N SER A 310 5.49 13.94 12.09
CA SER A 310 5.95 15.03 11.24
C SER A 310 6.41 14.49 9.88
N ILE A 311 5.91 15.08 8.79
CA ILE A 311 6.27 14.72 7.42
C ILE A 311 7.24 15.75 6.87
N TRP A 312 8.46 15.32 6.61
CA TRP A 312 9.52 16.11 6.01
C TRP A 312 9.75 15.67 4.58
N VAL A 313 9.88 16.62 3.66
CA VAL A 313 10.21 16.33 2.26
C VAL A 313 11.60 16.85 1.96
N LEU A 314 12.41 16.01 1.32
CA LEU A 314 13.73 16.39 0.84
C LEU A 314 13.59 17.10 -0.50
N GLU A 315 13.77 18.42 -0.49
CA GLU A 315 13.63 19.22 -1.71
C GLU A 315 14.93 19.29 -2.51
N ASN A 316 16.07 19.19 -1.83
CA ASN A 316 17.37 19.22 -2.47
C ASN A 316 18.37 18.33 -1.74
N TYR A 317 18.87 17.30 -2.42
CA TYR A 317 19.91 16.40 -1.90
C TYR A 317 21.23 17.12 -1.62
N ALA A 318 21.69 17.96 -2.54
CA ALA A 318 23.01 18.58 -2.46
C ALA A 318 23.16 19.58 -1.30
N PHE A 319 22.04 20.18 -0.87
CA PHE A 319 21.99 21.10 0.27
C PHE A 319 21.38 20.49 1.52
N GLU A 320 21.07 19.18 1.50
CA GLU A 320 20.38 18.47 2.60
C GLU A 320 19.12 19.22 3.08
N HIS A 321 18.39 19.82 2.13
CA HIS A 321 17.34 20.77 2.46
C HIS A 321 16.00 20.05 2.69
N TRP A 322 15.67 19.88 3.96
CA TRP A 322 14.40 19.32 4.41
C TRP A 322 13.37 20.41 4.71
N THR A 323 12.15 20.22 4.21
CA THR A 323 11.02 21.09 4.53
C THR A 323 9.93 20.31 5.25
N LEU A 324 9.50 20.79 6.41
CA LEU A 324 8.33 20.27 7.12
C LEU A 324 7.06 20.61 6.32
N LYS A 325 6.36 19.59 5.81
CA LYS A 325 5.12 19.77 5.05
C LYS A 325 3.88 19.62 5.92
N HIS A 326 3.94 18.75 6.92
CA HIS A 326 2.78 18.43 7.73
C HIS A 326 3.16 17.97 9.13
N ARG A 327 2.30 18.24 10.11
CA ARG A 327 2.47 17.81 11.49
C ARG A 327 1.11 17.51 12.12
N VAL A 328 0.97 16.35 12.76
CA VAL A 328 -0.28 15.92 13.41
C VAL A 328 0.03 15.23 14.74
N SER A 329 -0.76 15.50 15.78
CA SER A 329 -0.54 14.88 17.10
C SER A 329 -0.92 13.40 17.09
N VAL A 330 -0.20 12.59 17.87
CA VAL A 330 -0.52 11.17 18.03
C VAL A 330 -1.92 10.98 18.61
N GLN A 331 -2.33 11.83 19.56
CA GLN A 331 -3.69 11.84 20.10
C GLN A 331 -4.76 11.98 19.00
N ARG A 332 -4.51 12.81 17.97
CA ARG A 332 -5.43 12.96 16.84
C ARG A 332 -5.42 11.71 15.96
N LEU A 333 -4.26 11.11 15.73
CA LEU A 333 -4.13 9.86 14.95
C LEU A 333 -4.82 8.68 15.63
N THR A 334 -4.91 8.67 16.96
CA THR A 334 -5.42 7.53 17.74
C THR A 334 -6.80 7.77 18.35
N GLU A 335 -7.44 8.92 18.07
CA GLU A 335 -8.71 9.36 18.68
C GLU A 335 -9.89 8.39 18.49
N LYS A 336 -9.81 7.50 17.51
CA LYS A 336 -10.86 6.51 17.18
C LYS A 336 -10.70 5.17 17.89
N ILE A 337 -9.61 4.98 18.65
CA ILE A 337 -9.34 3.78 19.45
C ILE A 337 -9.54 4.14 20.93
N ILE A 338 -10.18 3.25 21.69
CA ILE A 338 -10.50 3.50 23.12
C ILE A 338 -9.95 2.34 23.97
N PRO A 339 -9.05 2.61 24.94
CA PRO A 339 -8.40 3.90 25.20
C PRO A 339 -7.42 4.28 24.06
N PRO A 340 -7.15 5.58 23.83
CA PRO A 340 -6.26 6.01 22.77
C PRO A 340 -4.82 5.56 23.06
N PRO A 341 -4.18 4.76 22.18
CA PRO A 341 -2.78 4.40 22.34
C PRO A 341 -1.86 5.61 22.24
N SER A 342 -0.72 5.52 22.93
CA SER A 342 0.33 6.54 22.94
C SER A 342 1.31 6.43 21.77
N SER A 343 1.28 5.34 21.01
CA SER A 343 2.16 5.12 19.87
C SER A 343 1.41 4.51 18.68
N TYR A 344 2.06 4.58 17.54
CA TYR A 344 1.60 4.07 16.26
C TYR A 344 2.80 3.55 15.47
N ARG A 345 2.57 2.70 14.48
CA ARG A 345 3.60 2.19 13.58
C ARG A 345 3.21 2.50 12.14
N LEU A 346 4.07 3.18 11.40
CA LEU A 346 3.80 3.44 9.99
C LEU A 346 3.84 2.14 9.19
N VAL A 347 2.89 2.01 8.27
CA VAL A 347 2.82 0.90 7.32
C VAL A 347 3.33 1.36 5.97
N THR A 348 2.72 2.42 5.41
CA THR A 348 3.11 2.96 4.12
C THR A 348 2.47 4.32 3.85
N ILE A 349 3.01 5.02 2.85
CA ILE A 349 2.38 6.20 2.26
C ILE A 349 1.74 5.76 0.96
N HIS A 350 0.47 6.06 0.79
CA HIS A 350 -0.21 5.69 -0.43
C HIS A 350 0.42 6.42 -1.63
N PRO A 351 0.89 5.71 -2.67
CA PRO A 351 1.74 6.30 -3.72
C PRO A 351 1.03 7.39 -4.54
N HIS A 352 -0.30 7.36 -4.56
CA HIS A 352 -1.11 8.24 -5.41
C HIS A 352 -2.17 9.03 -4.65
N CYS A 353 -2.22 8.99 -3.33
CA CYS A 353 -3.23 9.69 -2.54
C CYS A 353 -2.54 10.17 -1.27
N ASN A 354 -2.99 11.29 -0.71
CA ASN A 354 -2.36 11.87 0.46
C ASN A 354 -2.83 11.14 1.73
N TRP A 355 -2.77 9.82 1.69
CA TRP A 355 -3.21 8.89 2.72
C TRP A 355 -1.99 8.19 3.28
N ILE A 356 -1.88 8.21 4.60
CA ILE A 356 -0.85 7.49 5.35
C ILE A 356 -1.53 6.34 6.04
N LEU A 357 -1.00 5.14 5.85
CA LEU A 357 -1.46 3.93 6.50
C LEU A 357 -0.54 3.64 7.68
N TYR A 358 -1.15 3.32 8.81
CA TYR A 358 -0.45 3.01 10.04
C TYR A 358 -1.27 2.02 10.88
N SER A 359 -0.60 1.24 11.73
CA SER A 359 -1.27 0.47 12.78
C SER A 359 -1.15 1.19 14.12
N ALA A 360 -2.17 1.03 14.97
CA ALA A 360 -2.16 1.57 16.32
C ALA A 360 -2.94 0.66 17.27
N GLY A 361 -2.57 0.68 18.55
CA GLY A 361 -3.22 -0.11 19.59
C GLY A 361 -2.71 -1.55 19.68
N TRP A 362 -3.11 -2.23 20.75
CA TRP A 362 -2.64 -3.60 21.04
C TRP A 362 -3.26 -4.65 20.10
N ASP A 363 -4.38 -4.29 19.49
CA ASP A 363 -5.11 -5.11 18.52
C ASP A 363 -4.67 -4.85 17.07
N GLN A 364 -3.58 -4.09 16.88
CA GLN A 364 -3.03 -3.75 15.58
C GLN A 364 -4.08 -3.18 14.62
N THR A 365 -4.92 -2.26 15.12
CA THR A 365 -5.95 -1.62 14.31
C THR A 365 -5.30 -0.82 13.18
N LEU A 366 -5.62 -1.20 11.94
CA LEU A 366 -5.16 -0.55 10.73
C LEU A 366 -5.98 0.72 10.47
N MET A 367 -5.27 1.82 10.35
CA MET A 367 -5.80 3.18 10.26
C MET A 367 -5.30 3.86 8.98
N ALA A 368 -6.09 4.79 8.46
CA ALA A 368 -5.70 5.70 7.38
C ALA A 368 -5.86 7.15 7.81
N TYR A 369 -4.81 7.95 7.62
CA TYR A 369 -4.83 9.39 7.83
C TYR A 369 -4.80 10.12 6.49
N ASN A 370 -5.82 10.92 6.20
CA ASN A 370 -5.86 11.79 5.03
C ASN A 370 -5.22 13.14 5.36
N VAL A 371 -4.03 13.39 4.82
CA VAL A 371 -3.23 14.59 5.05
C VAL A 371 -3.95 15.85 4.55
N ASP A 372 -4.67 15.80 3.42
CA ASP A 372 -5.36 16.97 2.86
C ASP A 372 -6.53 17.44 3.72
N ARG A 373 -7.23 16.49 4.37
CA ARG A 373 -8.44 16.78 5.14
C ARG A 373 -8.24 16.77 6.65
N GLY A 374 -7.10 16.27 7.13
CA GLY A 374 -6.88 16.03 8.56
C GLY A 374 -7.85 15.00 9.17
N GLU A 375 -8.32 14.05 8.35
CA GLU A 375 -9.30 13.03 8.74
C GLU A 375 -8.62 11.68 8.99
N VAL A 376 -8.99 11.02 10.09
CA VAL A 376 -8.56 9.66 10.41
C VAL A 376 -9.70 8.69 10.10
N HIS A 377 -9.39 7.52 9.54
CA HIS A 377 -10.34 6.47 9.21
C HIS A 377 -9.86 5.13 9.74
N VAL A 378 -10.73 4.40 10.43
CA VAL A 378 -10.47 3.00 10.82
C VAL A 378 -10.75 2.13 9.59
N ILE A 379 -9.76 1.34 9.17
CA ILE A 379 -9.92 0.39 8.06
C ILE A 379 -10.41 -0.94 8.61
N ARG A 380 -9.65 -1.56 9.50
CA ARG A 380 -9.91 -2.89 10.05
C ARG A 380 -9.03 -3.15 11.29
N ASN A 381 -9.52 -3.96 12.21
CA ASN A 381 -8.72 -4.54 13.29
C ASN A 381 -8.05 -5.84 12.77
N LEU A 382 -6.72 -5.89 12.83
CA LEU A 382 -5.94 -7.02 12.29
C LEU A 382 -5.75 -8.16 13.31
N GLY A 383 -5.97 -7.89 14.59
CA GLY A 383 -5.80 -8.84 15.68
C GLY A 383 -4.48 -8.64 16.42
N SER A 384 -4.47 -8.95 17.72
CA SER A 384 -3.28 -8.87 18.56
C SER A 384 -2.23 -9.94 18.24
N ASP A 385 -2.61 -10.97 17.47
CA ASP A 385 -1.73 -12.02 16.94
C ASP A 385 -1.01 -11.59 15.66
N CYS A 386 -1.28 -10.39 15.14
CA CYS A 386 -0.62 -9.84 13.95
C CYS A 386 0.84 -9.49 14.23
N LEU A 387 1.72 -9.93 13.33
CA LEU A 387 3.15 -9.65 13.36
C LEU A 387 3.50 -8.55 12.36
N MET A 388 4.46 -7.72 12.75
CA MET A 388 5.15 -6.78 11.86
C MET A 388 6.40 -7.46 11.27
N PRO A 389 6.87 -7.03 10.09
CA PRO A 389 6.40 -5.88 9.30
C PRO A 389 5.18 -6.16 8.42
N TYR A 390 4.53 -5.08 7.96
CA TYR A 390 3.46 -5.10 6.98
C TYR A 390 4.04 -4.83 5.59
N PHE A 391 3.55 -5.54 4.56
CA PHE A 391 4.08 -5.44 3.20
C PHE A 391 3.04 -4.86 2.23
N PRO A 392 3.17 -3.58 1.84
CA PRO A 392 2.28 -2.93 0.89
C PRO A 392 2.38 -3.55 -0.50
N TYR A 393 1.22 -3.92 -1.09
CA TYR A 393 1.20 -4.55 -2.40
C TYR A 393 0.45 -3.73 -3.44
N VAL A 394 1.15 -3.36 -4.50
CA VAL A 394 0.61 -2.74 -5.72
C VAL A 394 0.65 -3.80 -6.82
N PRO A 395 -0.47 -4.34 -7.31
CA PRO A 395 -0.43 -5.45 -8.27
C PRO A 395 0.29 -5.06 -9.57
N LEU A 396 1.19 -5.91 -10.03
CA LEU A 396 1.92 -5.74 -11.29
C LEU A 396 1.43 -6.80 -12.28
N TYR A 397 0.71 -6.40 -13.32
CA TYR A 397 0.20 -7.34 -14.34
C TYR A 397 1.01 -7.34 -15.64
N SER A 398 2.03 -6.48 -15.73
CA SER A 398 2.91 -6.35 -16.89
C SER A 398 4.19 -7.17 -16.68
N GLY A 399 4.56 -7.96 -17.68
CA GLY A 399 5.77 -8.79 -17.64
C GLY A 399 5.59 -10.08 -16.83
N SER A 400 6.28 -11.13 -17.24
CA SER A 400 6.46 -12.34 -16.43
C SER A 400 7.87 -12.32 -15.87
N LEU A 401 8.04 -12.79 -14.62
CA LEU A 401 9.38 -13.05 -14.08
C LEU A 401 10.07 -14.26 -14.75
N THR A 402 9.36 -14.99 -15.63
CA THR A 402 9.81 -16.27 -16.21
C THR A 402 10.65 -16.15 -17.49
N ASP A 403 11.03 -14.96 -17.95
CA ASP A 403 11.92 -14.83 -19.11
C ASP A 403 13.39 -14.82 -18.65
N GLY A 404 13.84 -15.92 -18.05
CA GLY A 404 15.20 -16.04 -17.52
C GLY A 404 15.57 -17.45 -17.06
N HIS A 405 16.04 -18.25 -18.04
CA HIS A 405 16.67 -19.59 -17.99
C HIS A 405 15.77 -20.81 -18.21
#